data_AF-A0A4U0Y2D0-F1
#
_entry.id   AF-A0A4U0Y2D0-F1
#
_cell.length_a   1.000
_cell.length_b   1.000
_cell.length_c   1.000
_cell.angle_alpha   90.00
_cell.angle_beta   90.00
_cell.angle_gamma   90.00
#
_symmetry.space_group_name_H-M   'P 1'
#
loop_
_entity.id
_entity.type
_entity.pdbx_description
1 polymer ?
#
loop_
_entity_poly.entity_id
_entity_poly.type
_entity_poly.pdbx_seq_one_letter_code
_entity_poly.pdbx_strand_id
1 'polypeptide(L)'
;MTAACHRTLYDIQFAYEKGWNVSGNSLGFFEGGDHYSQEDLNPFLETYTPYVPIGTSPIGISIDGATIAVAASSDLKTGDANGANYRMFTNLTDYHYYGTSLAAPLWASVATLINEEKALAGKGPIGFVNPTLDENAWAMKGITNGSNPKCGSSGFAAVEGWNSVTGLGTLDYPKLQRLFMGLP
;
A
#
# COMPACT_ATOMS: atom_id res chain seq x y z
N MET A 1 -2.75 -13.08 2.53
CA MET A 1 -1.44 -12.79 1.94
C MET A 1 -0.65 -12.05 3.00
N THR A 2 0.50 -12.61 3.39
CA THR A 2 1.34 -12.05 4.46
C THR A 2 2.33 -11.03 3.90
N ALA A 3 3.01 -10.25 4.73
CA ALA A 3 4.07 -9.34 4.28
C ALA A 3 5.16 -10.07 3.45
N ALA A 4 5.52 -11.29 3.84
CA ALA A 4 6.47 -12.11 3.08
C ALA A 4 5.96 -12.42 1.66
N CYS A 5 4.69 -12.78 1.51
CA CYS A 5 4.10 -13.01 0.19
C CYS A 5 4.08 -11.74 -0.68
N HIS A 6 3.77 -10.57 -0.09
CA HIS A 6 3.84 -9.30 -0.82
C HIS A 6 5.26 -9.02 -1.32
N ARG A 7 6.27 -9.26 -0.48
CA ARG A 7 7.68 -9.07 -0.88
C ARG A 7 8.05 -9.96 -2.06
N THR A 8 7.68 -11.23 -2.01
CA THR A 8 7.89 -12.14 -3.14
C THR A 8 7.12 -11.71 -4.39
N LEU A 9 5.85 -11.30 -4.24
CA LEU A 9 5.00 -10.92 -5.36
C LEU A 9 5.53 -9.69 -6.12
N TYR A 10 6.04 -8.70 -5.38
CA TYR A 10 6.50 -7.43 -5.93
C TYR A 10 8.01 -7.31 -6.07
N ASP A 11 8.77 -8.38 -5.81
CA ASP A 11 10.23 -8.40 -5.82
C ASP A 11 10.84 -7.31 -4.90
N ILE A 12 10.29 -7.19 -3.70
CA ILE A 12 10.77 -6.25 -2.69
C ILE A 12 11.98 -6.88 -2.00
N GLN A 13 13.17 -6.52 -2.50
CA GLN A 13 14.46 -6.92 -1.98
C GLN A 13 14.80 -6.13 -0.70
N PHE A 14 14.08 -6.38 0.39
CA PHE A 14 14.30 -5.70 1.67
C PHE A 14 14.87 -6.67 2.70
N ALA A 15 16.15 -6.47 3.07
CA ALA A 15 16.75 -7.14 4.21
C ALA A 15 16.33 -6.37 5.48
N TYR A 16 15.65 -7.04 6.40
CA TYR A 16 15.25 -6.49 7.70
C TYR A 16 16.48 -6.40 8.62
N GLU A 17 17.54 -5.75 8.16
CA GLU A 17 18.72 -5.51 8.96
C GLU A 17 18.40 -4.46 10.02
N LYS A 18 18.85 -4.75 11.24
CA LYS A 18 18.63 -3.93 12.43
C LYS A 18 19.24 -2.55 12.21
N GLY A 19 18.43 -1.51 11.99
CA GLY A 19 18.91 -0.12 11.86
C GLY A 19 18.24 0.78 10.81
N TRP A 20 17.16 0.34 10.18
CA TRP A 20 16.47 1.07 9.10
C TRP A 20 15.12 1.65 9.57
N ASN A 21 15.11 2.26 10.76
CA ASN A 21 14.00 3.07 11.21
C ASN A 21 14.39 4.55 11.14
N VAL A 22 14.25 5.16 9.96
CA VAL A 22 14.52 6.59 9.82
C VAL A 22 13.46 7.38 10.58
N SER A 23 13.94 8.18 11.53
CA SER A 23 13.09 9.13 12.25
C SER A 23 12.40 10.07 11.27
N GLY A 24 11.08 10.19 11.38
CA GLY A 24 10.26 11.01 10.48
C GLY A 24 9.65 10.26 9.29
N ASN A 25 9.97 8.98 9.05
CA ASN A 25 9.35 8.15 8.01
C ASN A 25 8.23 7.24 8.56
N SER A 26 7.26 7.84 9.26
CA SER A 26 6.12 7.10 9.80
C SER A 26 4.99 6.99 8.78
N LEU A 27 4.45 5.77 8.59
CA LEU A 27 3.25 5.54 7.81
C LEU A 27 2.00 5.85 8.67
N GLY A 28 1.22 6.83 8.23
CA GLY A 28 -0.09 7.14 8.82
C GLY A 28 -1.22 6.50 8.01
N PHE A 29 -2.26 6.05 8.71
CA PHE A 29 -3.52 5.61 8.12
C PHE A 29 -4.65 6.47 8.67
N PHE A 30 -5.58 6.84 7.78
CA PHE A 30 -6.84 7.46 8.16
C PHE A 30 -7.98 6.56 7.69
N GLU A 31 -8.68 5.98 8.66
CA GLU A 31 -9.92 5.24 8.44
C GLU A 31 -10.95 5.67 9.48
N GLY A 32 -12.22 5.66 9.08
CA GLY A 32 -13.34 5.99 9.95
C GLY A 32 -14.02 4.70 10.43
N GLY A 33 -13.98 4.44 11.73
CA GLY A 33 -14.76 3.36 12.36
C GLY A 33 -14.01 2.05 12.50
N ASP A 34 -12.77 2.03 12.03
CA ASP A 34 -11.88 0.89 12.12
C ASP A 34 -11.01 1.01 13.38
N HIS A 35 -11.22 0.06 14.28
CA HIS A 35 -10.46 -0.08 15.52
C HIS A 35 -9.62 -1.34 15.44
N TYR A 36 -8.42 -1.30 16.02
CA TYR A 36 -7.67 -2.53 16.27
C TYR A 36 -7.84 -2.95 17.74
N SER A 37 -7.79 -4.24 18.00
CA SER A 37 -7.60 -4.77 19.35
C SER A 37 -6.15 -5.25 19.48
N GLN A 38 -5.50 -4.98 20.62
CA GLN A 38 -4.15 -5.49 20.83
C GLN A 38 -4.15 -7.03 20.94
N GLU A 39 -5.27 -7.61 21.38
CA GLU A 39 -5.47 -9.06 21.49
C GLU A 39 -5.52 -9.75 20.12
N ASP A 40 -6.02 -9.08 19.07
CA ASP A 40 -5.94 -9.57 17.69
C ASP A 40 -4.58 -9.26 17.04
N LEU A 41 -3.97 -8.12 17.38
CA LEU A 41 -2.70 -7.69 16.79
C LEU A 41 -1.53 -8.55 17.24
N ASN A 42 -1.44 -8.87 18.53
CA ASN A 42 -0.35 -9.69 19.08
C ASN A 42 -0.18 -11.05 18.40
N PRO A 43 -1.21 -11.92 18.27
CA PRO A 43 -1.05 -13.22 17.61
C PRO A 43 -0.72 -13.07 16.12
N PHE A 44 -1.20 -12.01 15.46
CA PHE A 44 -0.80 -11.70 14.09
C PHE A 44 0.70 -11.38 14.01
N LEU A 45 1.20 -10.50 14.89
CA LEU A 45 2.61 -10.10 14.92
C LEU A 45 3.52 -11.30 15.23
N GLU A 46 3.14 -12.11 16.22
CA GLU A 46 3.86 -13.33 16.61
C GLU A 46 3.97 -14.32 15.44
N THR A 47 2.86 -14.54 14.73
CA THR A 47 2.78 -15.55 13.67
C THR A 47 3.46 -15.10 12.38
N TYR A 48 3.28 -13.84 11.97
CA TYR A 48 3.60 -13.40 10.61
C TYR A 48 4.67 -12.33 10.51
N THR A 49 4.98 -11.63 11.61
CA THR A 49 5.99 -10.58 11.65
C THR A 49 6.81 -10.65 12.94
N PRO A 50 7.50 -11.76 13.23
CA PRO A 50 8.20 -11.97 14.52
C PRO A 50 9.34 -10.99 14.80
N TYR A 51 9.70 -10.19 13.78
CA TYR A 51 10.67 -9.10 13.85
C TYR A 51 10.07 -7.77 14.34
N VAL A 52 8.75 -7.68 14.49
CA VAL A 52 8.06 -6.57 15.15
C VAL A 52 7.81 -6.96 16.60
N PRO A 53 8.24 -6.16 17.60
CA PRO A 53 8.01 -6.48 18.99
C PRO A 53 6.51 -6.67 19.31
N ILE A 54 6.18 -7.70 20.07
CA ILE A 54 4.82 -7.90 20.61
C ILE A 54 4.44 -6.70 21.48
N GLY A 55 3.19 -6.26 21.38
CA GLY A 55 2.71 -5.02 22.00
C GLY A 55 3.02 -3.76 21.19
N THR A 56 3.63 -3.87 20.01
CA THR A 56 3.66 -2.75 19.06
C THR A 56 2.24 -2.43 18.62
N SER A 57 1.90 -1.15 18.61
CA SER A 57 0.56 -0.66 18.26
C SER A 57 0.64 0.61 17.43
N PRO A 58 -0.38 0.89 16.58
CA PRO A 58 -0.52 2.19 15.94
C PRO A 58 -0.52 3.35 16.95
N ILE A 59 0.19 4.42 16.63
CA ILE A 59 0.13 5.67 17.41
C ILE A 59 -1.14 6.41 17.01
N GLY A 60 -2.03 6.65 17.97
CA GLY A 60 -3.26 7.42 17.74
C GLY A 60 -2.95 8.90 17.54
N ILE A 61 -2.92 9.36 16.29
CA ILE A 61 -2.80 10.78 15.92
C ILE A 61 -4.12 11.21 15.28
N SER A 62 -4.91 12.01 16.00
CA SER A 62 -6.18 12.55 15.48
C SER A 62 -5.89 13.79 14.62
N ILE A 63 -6.43 13.82 13.41
CA ILE A 63 -6.38 15.00 12.54
C ILE A 63 -7.70 15.75 12.69
N ASP A 64 -7.62 17.06 12.95
CA ASP A 64 -8.74 18.02 12.98
C ASP A 64 -9.95 17.66 13.86
N GLY A 65 -9.74 16.92 14.96
CA GLY A 65 -10.82 16.58 15.90
C GLY A 65 -11.85 15.58 15.37
N ALA A 66 -11.46 14.77 14.38
CA ALA A 66 -12.35 13.83 13.70
C ALA A 66 -13.10 12.85 14.63
N THR A 67 -14.42 12.78 14.42
CA THR A 67 -15.27 11.59 14.59
C THR A 67 -15.61 10.99 13.21
N ILE A 68 -15.96 9.70 13.22
CA ILE A 68 -15.94 8.65 12.17
C ILE A 68 -16.72 8.90 10.83
N ALA A 69 -17.02 10.12 10.36
CA ALA A 69 -17.64 10.27 9.02
C ALA A 69 -17.67 11.70 8.43
N VAL A 70 -17.29 11.88 7.14
CA VAL A 70 -18.08 12.46 6.01
C VAL A 70 -17.27 12.51 4.69
N ALA A 71 -17.97 12.65 3.54
CA ALA A 71 -17.53 12.36 2.17
C ALA A 71 -16.87 13.54 1.40
N ALA A 72 -16.04 13.22 0.39
CA ALA A 72 -15.71 14.15 -0.70
C ALA A 72 -15.24 13.41 -1.99
N SER A 73 -15.86 13.72 -3.12
CA SER A 73 -15.58 13.23 -4.48
C SER A 73 -14.35 13.91 -5.13
N SER A 74 -13.47 13.13 -5.77
CA SER A 74 -12.40 13.60 -6.69
C SER A 74 -12.04 12.55 -7.75
N ASP A 75 -11.70 12.97 -8.98
CA ASP A 75 -11.35 12.10 -10.12
C ASP A 75 -9.83 11.82 -10.21
N LEU A 76 -9.20 11.42 -9.11
CA LEU A 76 -7.78 11.06 -9.10
C LEU A 76 -7.56 9.71 -9.78
N LYS A 77 -6.79 9.71 -10.88
CA LYS A 77 -6.17 8.50 -11.42
C LYS A 77 -5.15 7.99 -10.40
N THR A 78 -5.29 6.75 -9.93
CA THR A 78 -4.29 6.06 -9.12
C THR A 78 -3.98 4.69 -9.72
N GLY A 79 -2.77 4.19 -9.44
CA GLY A 79 -2.37 2.83 -9.79
C GLY A 79 -3.09 1.81 -8.91
N ASP A 80 -3.27 0.61 -9.44
CA ASP A 80 -3.85 -0.49 -8.69
C ASP A 80 -2.75 -1.21 -7.89
N ALA A 81 -3.12 -1.90 -6.84
CA ALA A 81 -2.26 -2.85 -6.15
C ALA A 81 -3.10 -4.07 -5.82
N ASN A 82 -2.46 -5.22 -5.60
CA ASN A 82 -3.20 -6.41 -5.20
C ASN A 82 -4.03 -6.07 -3.96
N GLY A 83 -5.36 -6.08 -4.09
CA GLY A 83 -6.30 -5.94 -2.99
C GLY A 83 -6.95 -7.27 -2.62
N ALA A 84 -6.42 -8.39 -3.11
CA ALA A 84 -7.03 -9.70 -2.98
C ALA A 84 -6.31 -10.57 -1.94
N ASN A 85 -7.12 -11.32 -1.21
CA ASN A 85 -6.70 -12.39 -0.33
C ASN A 85 -5.76 -11.91 0.79
N TYR A 86 -5.97 -10.74 1.38
CA TYR A 86 -5.18 -10.23 2.52
C TYR A 86 -5.51 -10.97 3.79
N ARG A 87 -4.51 -11.24 4.62
CA ARG A 87 -4.72 -12.00 5.86
C ARG A 87 -4.88 -11.07 7.05
N MET A 88 -5.93 -11.24 7.84
CA MET A 88 -6.25 -10.40 8.99
C MET A 88 -6.85 -11.23 10.12
N PHE A 89 -6.53 -10.88 11.36
CA PHE A 89 -7.16 -11.47 12.54
C PHE A 89 -8.34 -10.60 12.97
N THR A 90 -9.50 -11.23 13.16
CA THR A 90 -10.69 -10.56 13.67
C THR A 90 -11.36 -11.48 14.66
N ASN A 91 -11.57 -11.01 15.89
CA ASN A 91 -12.13 -11.84 16.96
C ASN A 91 -11.34 -13.16 17.12
N LEU A 92 -10.01 -13.04 17.20
CA LEU A 92 -9.03 -14.12 17.36
C LEU A 92 -9.05 -15.19 16.25
N THR A 93 -9.71 -14.90 15.13
CA THR A 93 -9.83 -15.83 14.00
C THR A 93 -9.14 -15.26 12.77
N ASP A 94 -8.46 -16.15 12.05
CA ASP A 94 -7.69 -15.81 10.86
C ASP A 94 -8.57 -15.82 9.60
N TYR A 95 -8.72 -14.64 8.97
CA TYR A 95 -9.58 -14.42 7.80
C TYR A 95 -8.80 -13.92 6.59
N HIS A 96 -9.46 -14.02 5.43
CA HIS A 96 -8.99 -13.45 4.18
C HIS A 96 -9.97 -12.41 3.64
N TYR A 97 -9.46 -11.22 3.32
CA TYR A 97 -10.25 -10.09 2.82
C TYR A 97 -9.84 -9.67 1.42
N TYR A 98 -10.75 -8.97 0.74
CA TYR A 98 -10.61 -8.49 -0.63
C TYR A 98 -11.15 -7.06 -0.72
N GLY A 99 -10.58 -6.25 -1.62
CA GLY A 99 -11.09 -4.92 -1.93
C GLY A 99 -9.99 -3.91 -2.22
N THR A 100 -10.34 -2.82 -2.91
CA THR A 100 -9.43 -1.70 -3.17
C THR A 100 -8.97 -1.01 -1.89
N SER A 101 -9.74 -1.10 -0.80
CA SER A 101 -9.33 -0.66 0.54
C SER A 101 -8.06 -1.35 1.03
N LEU A 102 -7.74 -2.55 0.53
CA LEU A 102 -6.50 -3.28 0.85
C LEU A 102 -5.36 -2.95 -0.12
N ALA A 103 -5.68 -2.48 -1.32
CA ALA A 103 -4.70 -2.01 -2.30
C ALA A 103 -4.06 -0.68 -1.86
N ALA A 104 -4.85 0.24 -1.30
CA ALA A 104 -4.38 1.53 -0.81
C ALA A 104 -3.23 1.43 0.23
N PRO A 105 -3.37 0.66 1.33
CA PRO A 105 -2.30 0.53 2.33
C PRO A 105 -1.06 -0.20 1.80
N LEU A 106 -1.19 -1.04 0.77
CA LEU A 106 -0.05 -1.64 0.09
C LEU A 106 0.74 -0.62 -0.72
N TRP A 107 0.06 0.24 -1.47
CA TRP A 107 0.68 1.36 -2.17
C TRP A 107 1.41 2.28 -1.19
N ALA A 108 0.76 2.63 -0.09
CA ALA A 108 1.34 3.47 0.96
C ALA A 108 2.57 2.80 1.62
N SER A 109 2.54 1.49 1.83
CA SER A 109 3.67 0.73 2.34
C SER A 109 4.86 0.77 1.39
N VAL A 110 4.66 0.59 0.08
CA VAL A 110 5.73 0.71 -0.92
C VAL A 110 6.30 2.13 -0.99
N ALA A 111 5.44 3.15 -0.96
CA ALA A 111 5.88 4.55 -0.90
C ALA A 111 6.74 4.83 0.35
N THR A 112 6.36 4.27 1.50
CA THR A 112 7.11 4.40 2.76
C THR A 112 8.48 3.74 2.67
N LEU A 113 8.58 2.56 2.07
CA LEU A 113 9.86 1.87 1.84
C LEU A 113 10.79 2.69 0.94
N ILE A 114 10.26 3.28 -0.13
CA ILE A 114 11.07 4.13 -1.02
C ILE A 114 11.49 5.43 -0.30
N ASN A 115 10.62 6.02 0.52
CA ASN A 115 10.96 7.18 1.33
C ASN A 115 12.05 6.87 2.37
N GLU A 116 12.07 5.65 2.92
CA GLU A 116 13.14 5.18 3.81
C GLU A 116 14.49 5.22 3.09
N GLU A 117 14.56 4.62 1.89
CA GLU A 117 15.76 4.61 1.07
C GLU A 117 16.20 6.02 0.67
N LYS A 118 15.26 6.89 0.28
CA LYS A 118 15.55 8.30 -0.03
C LYS A 118 16.12 9.03 1.18
N ALA A 119 15.53 8.85 2.36
CA ALA A 119 15.98 9.55 3.56
C ALA A 119 17.37 9.08 4.01
N LEU A 120 17.69 7.78 3.91
CA LEU A 120 19.04 7.26 4.15
C LEU A 120 20.07 7.82 3.16
N ALA A 121 19.64 8.14 1.94
CA ALA A 121 20.45 8.82 0.94
C ALA A 121 20.48 10.36 1.10
N GLY A 122 19.87 10.92 2.15
CA GLY A 122 19.79 12.37 2.39
C GLY A 122 18.86 13.12 1.42
N LYS A 123 17.92 12.42 0.79
CA LYS A 123 16.94 12.96 -0.16
C LYS A 123 15.60 13.25 0.53
N GLY A 124 14.80 14.13 -0.09
CA GLY A 124 13.41 14.39 0.34
C GLY A 124 12.47 13.22 0.04
N PRO A 125 11.22 13.22 0.55
CA PRO A 125 10.24 12.17 0.24
C PRO A 125 9.78 12.24 -1.22
N ILE A 126 9.16 11.16 -1.73
CA ILE A 126 8.65 11.06 -3.11
C ILE A 126 7.51 12.05 -3.42
N GLY A 127 6.85 12.59 -2.41
CA GLY A 127 5.79 13.59 -2.55
C GLY A 127 4.55 13.10 -3.29
N PHE A 128 3.90 14.01 -4.03
CA PHE A 128 2.73 13.69 -4.85
C PHE A 128 3.17 12.94 -6.12
N VAL A 129 2.88 11.64 -6.15
CA VAL A 129 3.46 10.71 -7.15
C VAL A 129 2.83 10.79 -8.54
N ASN A 130 1.61 11.33 -8.68
CA ASN A 130 0.85 11.23 -9.92
C ASN A 130 1.58 11.84 -11.14
N PRO A 131 2.08 13.10 -11.11
CA PRO A 131 2.75 13.68 -12.26
C PRO A 131 3.99 12.86 -12.69
N THR A 132 4.75 12.39 -11.71
CA THR A 132 5.94 11.55 -11.93
C THR A 132 5.56 10.24 -12.62
N LEU A 133 4.50 9.56 -12.18
CA LEU A 133 4.09 8.28 -12.76
C LEU A 133 3.42 8.44 -14.12
N ASP A 134 2.70 9.52 -14.36
CA ASP A 134 2.12 9.84 -15.66
C ASP A 134 3.22 9.99 -16.73
N GLU A 135 4.36 10.59 -16.39
CA GLU A 135 5.53 10.70 -17.27
C GLU A 135 6.38 9.42 -17.32
N ASN A 136 6.21 8.51 -16.36
CA ASN A 136 7.06 7.33 -16.18
C ASN A 136 6.25 6.04 -16.02
N ALA A 137 5.24 5.85 -16.87
CA ALA A 137 4.37 4.66 -16.85
C ALA A 137 5.14 3.33 -16.94
N TRP A 138 6.36 3.34 -17.51
CA TRP A 138 7.27 2.19 -17.58
C TRP A 138 7.62 1.62 -16.20
N ALA A 139 7.51 2.42 -15.13
CA ALA A 139 7.78 2.01 -13.76
C ALA A 139 6.63 1.20 -13.13
N MET A 140 5.51 1.07 -13.81
CA MET A 140 4.37 0.23 -13.41
C MET A 140 4.32 -1.05 -14.24
N LYS A 141 3.62 -2.06 -13.72
CA LYS A 141 3.30 -3.28 -14.46
C LYS A 141 1.87 -3.22 -14.98
N GLY A 142 1.73 -2.86 -16.26
CA GLY A 142 0.44 -2.77 -16.95
C GLY A 142 -0.37 -4.08 -16.89
N ILE A 143 -1.67 -3.95 -16.68
CA ILE A 143 -2.62 -5.07 -16.69
C ILE A 143 -3.51 -4.93 -17.92
N THR A 144 -3.51 -5.96 -18.78
CA THR A 144 -4.19 -5.94 -20.08
C THR A 144 -5.27 -7.01 -20.22
N ASN A 145 -5.55 -7.74 -19.14
CA ASN A 145 -6.56 -8.79 -19.12
C ASN A 145 -7.44 -8.67 -17.89
N GLY A 146 -8.76 -8.66 -18.09
CA GLY A 146 -9.76 -8.46 -17.03
C GLY A 146 -10.78 -7.38 -17.39
N SER A 147 -11.79 -7.24 -16.54
CA SER A 147 -12.84 -6.22 -16.63
C SER A 147 -13.41 -5.89 -15.25
N ASN A 148 -14.16 -4.80 -15.13
CA ASN A 148 -14.85 -4.39 -13.90
C ASN A 148 -16.39 -4.35 -14.05
N PRO A 149 -17.05 -5.50 -14.31
CA PRO A 149 -18.50 -5.53 -14.49
C PRO A 149 -19.24 -5.12 -13.21
N LYS A 150 -20.23 -4.23 -13.36
CA LYS A 150 -21.16 -3.85 -12.30
C LYS A 150 -22.44 -3.27 -12.90
N CYS A 151 -23.52 -3.24 -12.10
CA CYS A 151 -24.81 -2.67 -12.49
C CYS A 151 -25.40 -3.25 -13.80
N GLY A 152 -25.20 -4.55 -14.06
CA GLY A 152 -25.70 -5.22 -15.26
C GLY A 152 -24.92 -4.92 -16.55
N SER A 153 -23.80 -4.20 -16.47
CA SER A 153 -22.90 -3.93 -17.60
C SER A 153 -21.66 -4.85 -17.54
N SER A 154 -21.00 -5.03 -18.69
CA SER A 154 -19.67 -5.65 -18.76
C SER A 154 -18.55 -4.79 -18.18
N GLY A 155 -18.85 -3.52 -17.83
CA GLY A 155 -17.85 -2.54 -17.41
C GLY A 155 -16.84 -2.20 -18.52
N PHE A 156 -15.67 -1.73 -18.09
CA PHE A 156 -14.52 -1.48 -18.94
C PHE A 156 -13.62 -2.71 -19.01
N ALA A 157 -12.91 -2.86 -20.12
CA ALA A 157 -11.87 -3.88 -20.27
C ALA A 157 -10.50 -3.32 -19.89
N ALA A 158 -9.66 -4.15 -19.29
CA ALA A 158 -8.24 -3.87 -19.16
C ALA A 158 -7.59 -3.94 -20.54
N VAL A 159 -6.77 -2.94 -20.87
CA VAL A 159 -6.09 -2.80 -22.16
C VAL A 159 -4.66 -2.31 -21.95
N GLU A 160 -3.84 -2.34 -22.99
CA GLU A 160 -2.49 -1.79 -22.95
C GLU A 160 -2.48 -0.30 -22.57
N GLY A 161 -1.49 0.10 -21.77
CA GLY A 161 -1.39 1.46 -21.23
C GLY A 161 -2.35 1.70 -20.06
N TRP A 162 -2.71 2.98 -19.85
CA TRP A 162 -3.68 3.35 -18.83
C TRP A 162 -5.07 2.84 -19.20
N ASN A 163 -5.80 2.27 -18.25
CA ASN A 163 -7.19 1.85 -18.45
C ASN A 163 -8.07 2.08 -17.21
N SER A 164 -9.40 2.09 -17.41
CA SER A 164 -10.40 2.35 -16.35
C SER A 164 -10.67 1.15 -15.43
N VAL A 165 -9.86 0.10 -15.51
CA VAL A 165 -9.92 -1.06 -14.60
C VAL A 165 -8.81 -0.97 -13.57
N THR A 166 -7.56 -0.73 -14.01
CA THR A 166 -6.35 -0.79 -13.16
C THR A 166 -5.46 0.45 -13.23
N GLY A 167 -5.87 1.51 -13.93
CA GLY A 167 -5.02 2.67 -14.18
C GLY A 167 -3.77 2.28 -14.97
N LEU A 168 -2.59 2.69 -14.51
CA LEU A 168 -1.28 2.29 -15.08
C LEU A 168 -0.91 0.82 -14.82
N GLY A 169 -1.72 0.10 -14.04
CA GLY A 169 -1.48 -1.29 -13.65
C GLY A 169 -1.05 -1.43 -12.19
N THR A 170 -0.29 -2.48 -11.90
CA THR A 170 0.16 -2.82 -10.55
C THR A 170 1.60 -2.41 -10.26
N LEU A 171 1.99 -2.45 -8.99
CA LEU A 171 3.33 -2.10 -8.52
C LEU A 171 4.42 -2.98 -9.18
N ASP A 172 5.54 -2.35 -9.52
CA ASP A 172 6.79 -3.01 -9.90
C ASP A 172 7.90 -2.38 -9.03
N TYR A 173 8.15 -2.97 -7.85
CA TYR A 173 8.98 -2.33 -6.82
C TYR A 173 10.38 -1.97 -7.33
N PRO A 174 11.14 -2.86 -8.00
CA PRO A 174 12.47 -2.51 -8.50
C PRO A 174 12.46 -1.30 -9.45
N LYS A 175 11.44 -1.17 -10.31
CA LYS A 175 11.35 -0.03 -11.23
C LYS A 175 10.92 1.25 -10.53
N LEU A 176 9.96 1.17 -9.61
CA LEU A 176 9.54 2.32 -8.80
C LEU A 176 10.70 2.84 -7.95
N GLN A 177 11.40 1.94 -7.26
CA GLN A 177 12.58 2.26 -6.46
C GLN A 177 13.64 2.93 -7.33
N ARG A 178 13.98 2.36 -8.50
CA ARG A 178 14.93 2.96 -9.44
C ARG A 178 14.52 4.37 -9.89
N LEU A 179 13.24 4.56 -10.24
CA LEU A 179 12.72 5.85 -10.67
C LEU A 179 12.87 6.89 -9.56
N PHE A 180 12.30 6.64 -8.39
CA PHE A 180 12.22 7.63 -7.31
C PHE A 180 13.55 7.91 -6.64
N MET A 181 14.46 6.92 -6.58
CA MET A 181 15.84 7.14 -6.10
C MET A 181 16.66 7.99 -7.07
N GLY A 182 16.35 7.95 -8.37
CA GLY A 182 16.98 8.78 -9.40
C GLY A 182 16.52 10.25 -9.39
N LEU A 183 15.36 10.54 -8.82
CA LEU A 183 14.87 11.90 -8.64
C LEU A 183 15.59 12.61 -7.48
N PRO A 184 15.64 13.96 -7.48
CA PRO A 184 16.20 14.75 -6.38
C PRO A 184 15.82 14.23 -5.00
#